data_AF-A0A2E7A049-F1
#
_entry.id   AF-A0A2E7A049-F1
#
_cell.length_a   1.000
_cell.length_b   1.000
_cell.length_c   1.000
_cell.angle_alpha   90.00
_cell.angle_beta   90.00
_cell.angle_gamma   90.00
#
_symmetry.space_group_name_H-M   'P 1'
#
loop_
_entity.id
_entity.type
_entity.pdbx_description
1 polymer ?
#
loop_
_entity_poly.entity_id
_entity_poly.type
_entity_poly.pdbx_seq_one_letter_code
_entity_poly.pdbx_strand_id
1 'polypeptide(L)'
;MGGSALAAVVNGDHGLDRWAGEHSWQIASSGGSLVASMYVSGSLLYGGVSNISFVSNTASSHFGNVYFNMDLAAGTYTVSMQDSYGDGWNWNSYQGGLTISGSAVSGGVASGTVTGSSASFSFTVLPAPGAMALLGLAGLAGRRRRRA
;
A
#
# COMPACT_ATOMS: atom_id res chain seq x y z
N MET A 1 17.89 -19.04 2.17
CA MET A 1 17.06 -18.16 3.04
C MET A 1 17.81 -16.84 3.20
N GLY A 2 17.53 -15.87 2.33
CA GLY A 2 18.19 -14.55 2.31
C GLY A 2 17.37 -13.56 3.13
N GLY A 3 18.01 -12.96 4.13
CA GLY A 3 17.36 -12.21 5.20
C GLY A 3 16.61 -10.95 4.76
N SER A 4 15.57 -10.65 5.53
CA SER A 4 14.61 -9.54 5.48
C SER A 4 15.21 -8.13 5.66
N ALA A 5 16.38 -7.82 5.08
CA ALA A 5 17.11 -6.58 5.35
C ALA A 5 16.75 -5.37 4.44
N LEU A 6 15.71 -5.47 3.59
CA LEU A 6 15.38 -4.44 2.58
C LEU A 6 13.91 -4.00 2.57
N ALA A 7 13.10 -4.44 3.53
CA ALA A 7 11.71 -4.01 3.62
C ALA A 7 11.63 -2.59 4.19
N ALA A 8 10.82 -1.74 3.56
CA ALA A 8 10.53 -0.40 4.02
C ALA A 8 9.07 -0.29 4.43
N VAL A 9 8.82 0.48 5.49
CA VAL A 9 7.46 0.72 5.98
C VAL A 9 6.72 1.61 4.99
N VAL A 10 5.55 1.13 4.55
CA VAL A 10 4.61 1.83 3.69
C VAL A 10 3.28 1.92 4.42
N ASN A 11 2.64 3.08 4.33
CA ASN A 11 1.38 3.37 4.98
C ASN A 11 0.24 3.33 3.95
N GLY A 12 -0.89 2.76 4.34
CA GLY A 12 -2.12 2.76 3.57
C GLY A 12 -3.22 3.51 4.30
N ASP A 13 -4.02 4.27 3.56
CA ASP A 13 -5.29 4.85 3.99
C ASP A 13 -6.38 4.39 3.02
N HIS A 14 -7.43 3.78 3.55
CA HIS A 14 -8.60 3.35 2.80
C HIS A 14 -9.82 4.11 3.28
N GLY A 15 -10.28 5.04 2.43
CA GLY A 15 -11.51 5.76 2.62
C GLY A 15 -12.71 4.90 2.21
N LEU A 16 -13.54 4.55 3.20
CA LEU A 16 -14.74 3.73 3.00
C LEU A 16 -15.95 4.63 2.85
N ASP A 17 -16.65 4.50 1.73
CA ASP A 17 -17.92 5.18 1.55
C ASP A 17 -19.01 4.58 2.48
N ARG A 18 -20.27 4.99 2.33
CA ARG A 18 -21.35 4.45 3.16
C ARG A 18 -21.57 2.95 2.96
N TRP A 19 -21.27 2.43 1.77
CA TRP A 19 -21.50 1.06 1.33
C TRP A 19 -20.22 0.24 1.23
N ALA A 20 -19.28 0.47 2.15
CA ALA A 20 -18.02 -0.26 2.38
C ALA A 20 -18.04 -1.79 2.15
N GLY A 21 -19.20 -2.44 2.21
CA GLY A 21 -19.39 -3.86 1.90
C GLY A 21 -19.13 -4.24 0.42
N GLU A 22 -19.05 -3.28 -0.48
CA GLU A 22 -18.72 -3.51 -1.90
C GLU A 22 -17.25 -3.35 -2.24
N HIS A 23 -16.48 -2.74 -1.33
CA HIS A 23 -15.08 -2.45 -1.54
C HIS A 23 -14.26 -3.73 -1.51
N SER A 24 -13.35 -3.90 -2.47
CA SER A 24 -12.23 -4.83 -2.31
C SER A 24 -11.00 -4.34 -3.05
N TRP A 25 -9.83 -4.66 -2.51
CA TRP A 25 -8.57 -4.31 -3.18
C TRP A 25 -7.49 -5.34 -2.93
N GLN A 26 -6.54 -5.38 -3.85
CA GLN A 26 -5.40 -6.28 -3.82
C GLN A 26 -4.16 -5.52 -4.26
N ILE A 27 -3.05 -5.75 -3.55
CA ILE A 27 -1.75 -5.22 -3.91
C ILE A 27 -0.89 -6.42 -4.29
N ALA A 28 -0.41 -6.44 -5.53
CA ALA A 28 0.50 -7.44 -6.04
C ALA A 28 1.86 -6.82 -6.36
N SER A 29 2.93 -7.54 -6.05
CA SER A 29 4.27 -7.23 -6.56
C SER A 29 4.31 -7.40 -8.08
N SER A 30 5.25 -6.74 -8.76
CA SER A 30 5.52 -6.94 -10.20
C SER A 30 5.81 -8.40 -10.57
N GLY A 31 6.25 -9.22 -9.61
CA GLY A 31 6.39 -10.68 -9.76
C GLY A 31 5.08 -11.48 -9.66
N GLY A 32 3.93 -10.82 -9.53
CA GLY A 32 2.60 -11.45 -9.44
C GLY A 32 2.21 -11.98 -8.06
N SER A 33 3.07 -11.85 -7.04
CA SER A 33 2.75 -12.27 -5.68
C SER A 33 1.85 -11.26 -4.97
N LEU A 34 0.75 -11.72 -4.39
CA LEU A 34 -0.12 -10.90 -3.54
C LEU A 34 0.62 -10.56 -2.24
N VAL A 35 0.75 -9.27 -1.94
CA VAL A 35 1.44 -8.79 -0.72
C VAL A 35 0.47 -8.27 0.33
N ALA A 36 -0.65 -7.69 -0.09
CA ALA A 36 -1.71 -7.27 0.81
C ALA A 36 -3.05 -7.26 0.09
N SER A 37 -4.13 -7.39 0.83
CA SER A 37 -5.48 -7.33 0.28
C SER A 37 -6.50 -6.94 1.32
N MET A 38 -7.66 -6.53 0.81
CA MET A 38 -8.88 -6.34 1.56
C MET A 38 -10.06 -6.93 0.79
N TYR A 39 -10.91 -7.68 1.49
CA TYR A 39 -12.17 -8.19 0.94
C TYR A 39 -13.26 -8.21 2.02
N VAL A 40 -14.51 -8.36 1.59
CA VAL A 40 -15.68 -8.39 2.47
C VAL A 40 -16.24 -9.80 2.59
N SER A 41 -16.41 -10.27 3.82
CA SER A 41 -17.11 -11.52 4.12
C SER A 41 -17.80 -11.42 5.49
N GLY A 42 -18.98 -10.79 5.52
CA GLY A 42 -19.69 -10.41 6.75
C GLY A 42 -19.00 -9.32 7.59
N SER A 43 -17.73 -9.05 7.31
CA SER A 43 -16.89 -7.99 7.88
C SER A 43 -15.77 -7.64 6.89
N LEU A 44 -15.06 -6.53 7.16
CA LEU A 44 -13.90 -6.11 6.37
C LEU A 44 -12.67 -6.92 6.82
N LEU A 45 -12.08 -7.69 5.91
CA LEU A 45 -10.95 -8.56 6.19
C LEU A 45 -9.71 -8.05 5.47
N TYR A 46 -8.65 -7.74 6.22
CA TYR A 46 -7.37 -7.26 5.69
C TYR A 46 -6.29 -8.33 5.87
N GLY A 47 -5.55 -8.60 4.79
CA GLY A 47 -4.43 -9.54 4.78
C GLY A 47 -3.13 -8.85 4.38
N GLY A 48 -2.00 -9.33 4.92
CA GLY A 48 -0.66 -8.84 4.55
C GLY A 48 -0.28 -7.46 5.13
N VAL A 49 -1.04 -6.97 6.11
CA VAL A 49 -0.75 -5.71 6.81
C VAL A 49 -0.17 -5.97 8.21
N SER A 50 0.79 -5.15 8.64
CA SER A 50 1.49 -5.28 9.93
C SER A 50 0.70 -4.64 11.08
N ASN A 51 -0.06 -3.57 10.80
CA ASN A 51 -0.95 -2.93 11.76
C ASN A 51 -2.20 -2.42 11.03
N ILE A 52 -3.31 -2.34 11.75
CA ILE A 52 -4.57 -1.82 11.26
C ILE A 52 -5.26 -0.99 12.36
N SER A 53 -5.84 0.14 11.96
CA SER A 53 -6.71 0.95 12.80
C SER A 53 -7.91 1.44 11.99
N PHE A 54 -9.06 1.54 12.65
CA PHE A 54 -10.29 2.05 12.05
C PHE A 54 -10.76 3.28 12.80
N VAL A 55 -11.13 4.31 12.05
CA VAL A 55 -11.74 5.53 12.57
C VAL A 55 -13.10 5.67 11.91
N SER A 56 -14.16 5.47 12.70
CA SER A 56 -15.54 5.68 12.25
C SER A 56 -15.83 7.15 11.98
N ASN A 57 -16.67 7.44 10.99
CA ASN A 57 -17.18 8.78 10.75
C ASN A 57 -18.68 8.86 11.10
N THR A 58 -19.14 10.02 11.55
CA THR A 58 -20.56 10.29 11.88
C THR A 58 -21.36 10.76 10.67
N ALA A 59 -20.71 11.13 9.56
CA ALA A 59 -21.39 11.52 8.33
C ALA A 59 -22.10 10.32 7.70
N SER A 60 -23.36 10.50 7.29
CA SER A 60 -24.15 9.42 6.67
C SER A 60 -23.59 8.96 5.33
N SER A 61 -22.67 9.71 4.73
CA SER A 61 -22.01 9.38 3.47
C SER A 61 -20.68 8.65 3.62
N HIS A 62 -20.13 8.59 4.83
CA HIS A 62 -18.78 8.12 5.09
C HIS A 62 -18.82 7.09 6.21
N PHE A 63 -18.49 5.84 5.94
CA PHE A 63 -18.46 4.81 6.98
C PHE A 63 -17.26 4.99 7.92
N GLY A 64 -16.09 5.29 7.36
CA GLY A 64 -14.89 5.61 8.11
C GLY A 64 -13.63 5.53 7.27
N ASN A 65 -12.49 5.64 7.94
CA ASN A 65 -11.17 5.41 7.36
C ASN A 65 -10.51 4.23 8.02
N VAL A 66 -9.83 3.41 7.21
CA VAL A 66 -8.94 2.37 7.71
C VAL A 66 -7.51 2.77 7.39
N TYR A 67 -6.68 2.89 8.42
CA TYR A 67 -5.24 3.10 8.27
C TYR A 67 -4.52 1.80 8.54
N PHE A 68 -3.52 1.49 7.73
CA PHE A 68 -2.72 0.28 7.88
C PHE A 68 -1.26 0.53 7.47
N ASN A 69 -0.39 -0.37 7.90
CA ASN A 69 1.02 -0.33 7.54
C ASN A 69 1.44 -1.68 6.97
N MET A 70 2.42 -1.67 6.07
CA MET A 70 2.99 -2.86 5.44
C MET A 70 4.50 -2.72 5.33
N ASP A 71 5.20 -3.83 5.43
CA ASP A 71 6.65 -3.91 5.23
C ASP A 71 6.93 -4.46 3.82
N LEU A 72 7.21 -3.56 2.88
CA LEU A 72 7.38 -3.90 1.47
C LEU A 72 8.85 -3.82 1.07
N ALA A 73 9.33 -4.86 0.38
CA ALA A 73 10.65 -4.81 -0.25
C ALA A 73 10.69 -3.77 -1.37
N ALA A 74 11.89 -3.29 -1.71
CA ALA A 74 12.07 -2.43 -2.87
C ALA A 74 11.55 -3.11 -4.15
N GLY A 75 10.78 -2.38 -4.95
CA GLY A 75 10.12 -2.93 -6.13
C GLY A 75 8.87 -2.16 -6.51
N THR A 76 8.27 -2.53 -7.64
CA THR A 76 7.02 -1.96 -8.13
C THR A 76 5.86 -2.87 -7.76
N TYR A 77 4.76 -2.23 -7.37
CA TYR A 77 3.53 -2.87 -6.94
C TYR A 77 2.35 -2.29 -7.72
N THR A 78 1.39 -3.15 -8.01
CA THR A 78 0.13 -2.79 -8.63
C THR A 78 -0.99 -2.99 -7.63
N VAL A 79 -1.84 -1.97 -7.51
CA VAL A 79 -3.07 -2.01 -6.75
C VAL A 79 -4.21 -2.21 -7.73
N SER A 80 -5.02 -3.23 -7.47
CA SER A 80 -6.29 -3.47 -8.13
C SER A 80 -7.41 -3.23 -7.12
N MET A 81 -8.38 -2.40 -7.49
CA MET A 81 -9.55 -2.06 -6.68
C MET A 81 -10.80 -2.48 -7.43
N GLN A 82 -11.78 -2.99 -6.70
CA GLN A 82 -13.04 -3.49 -7.25
C GLN A 82 -14.20 -2.98 -6.41
N ASP A 83 -15.30 -2.79 -7.11
CA ASP A 83 -16.55 -2.27 -6.61
C ASP A 83 -17.69 -3.18 -7.11
N SER A 84 -18.39 -3.82 -6.18
CA SER A 84 -19.34 -4.87 -6.55
C SER A 84 -20.69 -4.35 -7.06
N TYR A 85 -21.10 -3.12 -6.72
CA TYR A 85 -22.35 -2.54 -7.24
C TYR A 85 -22.15 -1.79 -8.56
N GLY A 86 -20.93 -1.34 -8.83
CA GLY A 86 -20.51 -0.79 -10.13
C GLY A 86 -20.74 0.71 -10.28
N ASP A 87 -21.13 1.42 -9.23
CA ASP A 87 -21.21 2.87 -9.14
C ASP A 87 -19.94 3.51 -8.58
N GLY A 88 -19.00 2.68 -8.12
CA GLY A 88 -17.74 3.09 -7.55
C GLY A 88 -17.87 3.42 -6.07
N TRP A 89 -16.73 3.74 -5.46
CA TRP A 89 -16.65 3.98 -4.02
C TRP A 89 -17.10 5.39 -3.66
N ASN A 90 -18.26 5.82 -4.16
CA ASN A 90 -18.76 7.17 -3.97
C ASN A 90 -20.23 7.16 -3.57
N TRP A 91 -20.50 7.76 -2.41
CA TRP A 91 -21.85 7.92 -1.93
C TRP A 91 -22.12 9.35 -1.49
N ASN A 92 -23.16 9.96 -2.08
CA ASN A 92 -23.57 11.34 -1.83
C ASN A 92 -22.40 12.34 -2.00
N SER A 93 -21.88 12.88 -0.90
CA SER A 93 -20.81 13.89 -0.90
C SER A 93 -19.41 13.33 -0.60
N TYR A 94 -19.27 12.02 -0.44
CA TYR A 94 -18.00 11.39 -0.09
C TYR A 94 -17.52 10.45 -1.19
N GLN A 95 -16.29 10.68 -1.64
CA GLN A 95 -15.55 9.79 -2.53
C GLN A 95 -14.51 9.04 -1.71
N GLY A 96 -14.70 7.73 -1.58
CA GLY A 96 -13.73 6.79 -1.05
C GLY A 96 -12.58 6.53 -2.03
N GLY A 97 -11.52 5.89 -1.53
CA GLY A 97 -10.32 5.63 -2.30
C GLY A 97 -9.25 4.94 -1.49
N LEU A 98 -8.19 4.52 -2.16
CA LEU A 98 -7.01 3.94 -1.52
C LEU A 98 -5.80 4.83 -1.78
N THR A 99 -5.11 5.19 -0.70
CA THR A 99 -3.87 5.95 -0.74
C THR A 99 -2.75 5.13 -0.13
N ILE A 100 -1.63 5.03 -0.85
CA ILE A 100 -0.37 4.43 -0.41
C ILE A 100 0.65 5.56 -0.26
N SER A 101 1.30 5.65 0.89
CA SER A 101 2.20 6.75 1.21
C SER A 101 3.38 6.30 2.07
N GLY A 102 4.41 7.13 2.12
CA GLY A 102 5.57 6.91 2.98
C GLY A 102 6.86 7.38 2.32
N SER A 103 7.89 7.58 3.14
CA SER A 103 9.18 8.06 2.64
C SER A 103 9.86 7.10 1.66
N ALA A 104 9.49 5.82 1.67
CA ALA A 104 10.01 4.82 0.74
C ALA A 104 9.19 4.74 -0.56
N VAL A 105 8.00 5.33 -0.62
CA VAL A 105 7.20 5.38 -1.85
C VAL A 105 7.80 6.44 -2.77
N SER A 106 8.13 6.08 -4.01
CA SER A 106 8.57 7.03 -5.03
C SER A 106 7.49 8.10 -5.26
N GLY A 107 7.83 9.38 -5.06
CA GLY A 107 6.86 10.48 -5.09
C GLY A 107 6.13 10.71 -3.76
N GLY A 108 6.41 9.92 -2.73
CA GLY A 108 5.88 10.05 -1.37
C GLY A 108 4.43 9.57 -1.19
N VAL A 109 3.64 9.57 -2.26
CA VAL A 109 2.24 9.17 -2.27
C VAL A 109 1.83 8.62 -3.64
N ALA A 110 0.93 7.63 -3.64
CA ALA A 110 0.23 7.12 -4.79
C ALA A 110 -1.21 6.80 -4.37
N SER A 111 -2.20 7.19 -5.15
CA SER A 111 -3.60 7.04 -4.78
C SER A 111 -4.46 6.67 -5.97
N GLY A 112 -5.60 6.05 -5.70
CA GLY A 112 -6.63 5.79 -6.70
C GLY A 112 -8.03 5.85 -6.10
N THR A 113 -8.97 6.27 -6.93
CA THR A 113 -10.41 6.28 -6.65
C THR A 113 -11.12 5.35 -7.63
N VAL A 114 -12.27 4.81 -7.22
CA VAL A 114 -13.11 3.95 -8.07
C VAL A 114 -14.36 4.72 -8.45
N THR A 115 -14.63 4.89 -9.75
CA THR A 115 -15.79 5.64 -10.29
C THR A 115 -16.72 4.76 -11.15
N GLY A 116 -16.65 3.45 -10.96
CA GLY A 116 -17.36 2.40 -11.69
C GLY A 116 -17.07 1.07 -11.02
N SER A 117 -17.03 -0.06 -11.74
CA SER A 117 -16.80 -1.37 -11.10
C SER A 117 -15.34 -1.68 -10.70
N SER A 118 -14.36 -0.93 -11.21
CA SER A 118 -12.95 -1.18 -10.89
C SER A 118 -12.04 0.01 -11.19
N ALA A 119 -10.89 0.03 -10.55
CA ALA A 119 -9.78 0.91 -10.89
C ALA A 119 -8.44 0.30 -10.46
N SER A 120 -7.34 0.81 -11.00
CA SER A 120 -6.00 0.36 -10.65
C SER A 120 -5.00 1.50 -10.67
N PHE A 121 -3.95 1.37 -9.87
CA PHE A 121 -2.80 2.25 -9.91
C PHE A 121 -1.54 1.49 -9.50
N SER A 122 -0.38 2.12 -9.65
CA SER A 122 0.90 1.49 -9.32
C SER A 122 1.76 2.44 -8.51
N PHE A 123 2.62 1.86 -7.68
CA PHE A 123 3.60 2.60 -6.90
C PHE A 123 4.91 1.81 -6.83
N THR A 124 6.01 2.53 -6.61
CA THR A 124 7.33 1.93 -6.49
C THR A 124 7.89 2.22 -5.11
N VAL A 125 8.37 1.18 -4.44
CA VAL A 125 9.10 1.27 -3.18
C VAL A 125 10.59 1.36 -3.50
N LEU A 126 11.21 2.43 -3.04
CA LEU A 126 12.64 2.66 -3.13
C LEU A 126 13.37 1.85 -2.05
N PRO A 127 14.61 1.41 -2.29
CA PRO A 127 15.44 0.79 -1.26
C PRO A 127 15.57 1.68 -0.04
N ALA A 128 15.53 1.08 1.16
CA ALA A 128 15.73 1.81 2.40
C ALA A 128 17.06 2.60 2.33
N PRO A 129 17.10 3.88 2.75
CA PRO A 129 18.29 4.74 2.63
C PRO A 129 19.59 4.11 3.17
N GLY A 130 19.51 3.26 4.20
CA GLY A 130 20.65 2.54 4.76
C GLY A 130 21.26 1.46 3.85
N ALA A 131 20.48 0.86 2.95
CA ALA A 131 20.97 -0.18 2.04
C ALA A 131 21.91 0.40 0.97
N MET A 132 21.65 1.62 0.50
CA MET A 132 22.52 2.33 -0.44
C MET A 132 23.84 2.74 0.20
N ALA A 133 23.81 3.13 1.49
CA ALA A 133 25.00 3.52 2.24
C ALA A 133 25.96 2.35 2.49
N LEU A 134 25.44 1.15 2.77
CA LEU A 134 26.26 -0.04 3.01
C LEU A 134 26.93 -0.55 1.73
N LEU A 135 26.25 -0.47 0.58
CA LEU A 135 26.84 -0.82 -0.72
C LEU A 135 28.01 0.12 -1.08
N GLY A 136 27.85 1.42 -0.80
CA GLY A 136 28.94 2.40 -0.94
C GLY A 136 30.12 2.15 0.00
N LEU A 137 29.85 1.77 1.25
CA LEU A 137 30.89 1.49 2.25
C LEU A 137 31.66 0.20 1.98
N ALA A 138 30.99 -0.86 1.49
CA ALA A 138 31.65 -2.11 1.09
C ALA A 138 32.64 -1.88 -0.08
N GLY A 139 32.30 -1.02 -1.04
CA GLY A 139 33.21 -0.61 -2.11
C GLY A 139 34.42 0.17 -1.60
N LEU A 140 34.24 1.03 -0.58
CA LEU A 140 35.33 1.81 0.00
C LEU A 140 36.27 0.96 0.88
N ALA A 141 35.74 -0.01 1.63
CA ALA A 141 36.52 -0.94 2.43
C ALA A 141 37.40 -1.88 1.58
N GLY A 142 36.95 -2.25 0.37
CA GLY A 142 37.72 -3.06 -0.57
C GLY A 142 38.95 -2.34 -1.14
N ARG A 143 38.87 -1.01 -1.35
CA ARG A 143 39.97 -0.22 -1.93
C ARG A 143 41.14 0.00 -0.98
N ARG A 144 40.93 -0.11 0.34
CA ARG A 144 41.96 0.12 1.37
C ARG A 144 42.89 -1.08 1.60
N ARG A 145 42.59 -2.27 1.06
CA ARG A 145 43.44 -3.47 1.19
C ARG A 145 44.42 -3.73 0.03
N ARG A 146 44.43 -2.91 -1.03
CA ARG A 146 45.33 -3.07 -2.18
C ARG A 146 46.54 -2.12 -2.19
N ARG A 147 46.87 -1.51 -1.05
CA ARG A 147 48.09 -0.71 -0.87
C ARG A 147 48.75 -1.08 0.45
N ALA A 148 49.42 -2.22 0.46
CA ALA A 148 50.46 -2.61 1.39
C ALA A 148 51.42 -3.52 0.62
#